data_AF-A0A397UXB8-F1
#
_entry.id   AF-A0A397UXB8-F1
#
_cell.length_a   1.000
_cell.length_b   1.000
_cell.length_c   1.000
_cell.angle_alpha   90.00
_cell.angle_beta   90.00
_cell.angle_gamma   90.00
#
_symmetry.space_group_name_H-M   'P 1'
#
loop_
_entity.id
_entity.type
_entity.pdbx_description
1 polymer ?
#
loop_
_entity_poly.entity_id
_entity_poly.type
_entity_poly.pdbx_seq_one_letter_code
_entity_poly.pdbx_strand_id
1 'polypeptide(L)'
;MNLPFMSTSPREHWSKRWQTIFREIFLGLGYVPTKNLFGKHKKIGKVFGTLSAFFISGLLHEHFIYCIWGTRPGEQMTFFLFHGILLIVWEFIESLLVGDGMIMYEVKDSWGIWLFKLILFNTFGTFSIPFFMEPYLRENAFVCIIQVGLFHNKV
;
A
#
# COMPACT_ATOMS: atom_id res chain seq x y z
N MET A 1 17.78 -4.34 7.21
CA MET A 1 17.64 -3.15 6.35
C MET A 1 16.21 -3.09 5.82
N ASN A 2 15.44 -2.08 6.21
CA ASN A 2 14.04 -1.88 5.78
C ASN A 2 13.98 -1.07 4.48
N LEU A 3 14.61 -1.56 3.42
CA LEU A 3 14.56 -0.89 2.11
C LEU A 3 13.26 -1.29 1.39
N PRO A 4 12.29 -0.38 1.18
CA PRO A 4 10.98 -0.73 0.61
C PRO A 4 11.05 -1.17 -0.86
N PHE A 5 12.05 -0.71 -1.61
CA PHE A 5 12.29 -1.08 -3.00
C PHE A 5 12.84 -2.50 -3.17
N MET A 6 13.41 -3.08 -2.11
CA MET A 6 13.87 -4.48 -2.08
C MET A 6 12.74 -5.46 -1.75
N SER A 7 11.48 -5.07 -1.96
CA SER A 7 10.31 -5.91 -1.68
C SER A 7 9.99 -6.77 -2.89
N THR A 8 9.73 -8.06 -2.66
CA THR A 8 9.37 -9.02 -3.72
C THR A 8 7.87 -9.29 -3.79
N SER A 9 7.09 -8.74 -2.85
CA SER A 9 5.64 -8.87 -2.83
C SER A 9 4.99 -7.61 -2.26
N PRO A 10 3.74 -7.31 -2.65
CA PRO A 10 2.97 -6.21 -2.07
C PRO A 10 2.83 -6.33 -0.55
N ARG A 11 2.64 -7.55 -0.02
CA ARG A 11 2.59 -7.79 1.42
C ARG A 11 3.90 -7.38 2.11
N GLU A 12 5.03 -7.77 1.54
CA GLU A 12 6.34 -7.42 2.11
C GLU A 12 6.58 -5.91 2.09
N HIS A 13 6.21 -5.25 0.99
CA HIS A 13 6.29 -3.80 0.87
C HIS A 13 5.40 -3.11 1.90
N TRP A 14 4.08 -3.30 1.82
CA TRP A 14 3.10 -2.56 2.61
C TRP A 14 3.03 -2.95 4.09
N SER A 15 3.34 -4.20 4.44
CA SER A 15 3.19 -4.67 5.83
C SER A 15 4.49 -4.70 6.62
N LYS A 16 5.65 -4.79 5.96
CA LYS A 16 6.93 -5.02 6.65
C LYS A 16 7.98 -3.94 6.43
N ARG A 17 7.95 -3.23 5.31
CA ARG A 17 9.05 -2.33 4.91
C ARG A 17 8.62 -0.87 4.75
N TRP A 18 7.42 -0.61 4.24
CA TRP A 18 6.88 0.73 4.05
C TRP A 18 6.21 1.24 5.32
N GLN A 19 6.61 2.43 5.77
CA GLN A 19 5.92 3.25 6.78
C GLN A 19 5.38 2.45 7.98
N THR A 20 6.24 1.62 8.58
CA THR A 20 5.83 0.64 9.62
C THR A 20 5.21 1.28 10.86
N ILE A 21 5.43 2.57 11.08
CA ILE A 21 4.80 3.36 12.15
C ILE A 21 3.26 3.38 12.01
N PHE A 22 2.73 3.52 10.80
CA PHE A 22 1.29 3.58 10.57
C PHE A 22 0.62 2.20 10.50
N ARG A 23 1.41 1.13 10.49
CA ARG A 23 0.89 -0.25 10.37
C ARG A 23 -0.10 -0.59 11.47
N GLU A 24 0.21 -0.27 12.72
CA GLU A 24 -0.65 -0.60 13.85
C GLU A 24 -1.98 0.15 13.79
N ILE A 25 -1.97 1.39 13.31
CA ILE A 25 -3.17 2.20 13.10
C ILE A 25 -4.07 1.54 12.04
N PHE A 26 -3.51 1.18 10.88
CA PHE A 26 -4.30 0.55 9.81
C PHE A 26 -4.78 -0.86 10.19
N LEU A 27 -4.00 -1.59 10.98
CA LEU A 27 -4.44 -2.88 11.51
C LEU A 27 -5.57 -2.72 12.52
N GLY A 28 -5.43 -1.79 13.47
CA GLY A 28 -6.39 -1.56 14.54
C GLY A 28 -7.71 -0.95 14.05
N LEU A 29 -7.64 0.01 13.12
CA LEU A 29 -8.82 0.72 12.62
C LEU A 29 -9.46 0.07 11.39
N GLY A 30 -8.67 -0.56 10.52
CA GLY A 30 -9.16 -1.16 9.29
C GLY A 30 -9.24 -2.68 9.36
N TYR A 31 -8.08 -3.33 9.50
CA TYR A 31 -7.97 -4.77 9.28
C TYR A 31 -8.72 -5.62 10.30
N VAL A 32 -8.38 -5.46 11.58
CA VAL A 32 -8.90 -6.29 12.68
C VAL A 32 -10.42 -6.17 12.83
N PRO A 33 -11.02 -4.97 12.92
CA PRO A 33 -12.47 -4.86 13.08
C PRO A 33 -13.20 -5.48 11.88
N THR A 34 -12.79 -5.15 10.66
CA THR A 34 -13.43 -5.68 9.45
C THR A 34 -13.28 -7.18 9.32
N LYS A 35 -12.09 -7.73 9.60
CA LYS A 35 -11.89 -9.18 9.60
C LYS A 35 -12.79 -9.89 10.61
N ASN A 36 -12.96 -9.32 11.80
CA ASN A 36 -13.77 -9.92 12.87
C ASN A 36 -15.27 -9.95 12.53
N LEU A 37 -15.77 -8.98 11.75
CA LEU A 37 -17.15 -9.01 11.23
C LEU A 37 -17.43 -10.27 10.40
N PHE A 38 -16.41 -10.78 9.70
CA PHE A 38 -16.49 -12.01 8.90
C PHE A 38 -15.92 -13.23 9.63
N GLY A 39 -15.98 -13.29 10.96
CA GLY A 39 -15.34 -14.35 11.77
C GLY A 39 -15.70 -15.79 11.36
N LYS A 40 -16.89 -16.01 10.78
CA LYS A 40 -17.34 -17.31 10.24
C LYS A 40 -16.66 -17.66 8.90
N HIS A 41 -16.26 -16.67 8.11
CA HIS A 41 -15.66 -16.82 6.78
C HIS A 41 -14.23 -16.26 6.76
N LYS A 42 -13.27 -17.02 7.31
CA LYS A 42 -11.88 -16.59 7.49
C LYS A 42 -11.20 -16.05 6.22
N LYS A 43 -11.47 -16.64 5.04
CA LYS A 43 -10.91 -16.17 3.76
C LYS A 43 -11.47 -14.80 3.37
N ILE A 44 -12.78 -14.65 3.43
CA ILE A 44 -13.51 -13.41 3.14
C ILE A 44 -13.07 -12.30 4.11
N GLY A 45 -12.95 -12.61 5.41
CA GLY A 45 -12.49 -11.66 6.41
C GLY A 45 -11.06 -11.16 6.18
N LYS A 46 -10.16 -11.98 5.64
CA LYS A 46 -8.82 -11.53 5.25
C LYS A 46 -8.88 -10.53 4.08
N VAL A 47 -9.68 -10.83 3.05
CA VAL A 47 -9.85 -9.97 1.87
C VAL A 47 -10.41 -8.61 2.27
N PHE A 48 -11.55 -8.59 2.96
CA PHE A 48 -12.18 -7.34 3.39
C PHE A 48 -11.36 -6.61 4.46
N GLY A 49 -10.68 -7.33 5.36
CA GLY A 49 -9.74 -6.72 6.29
C GLY A 49 -8.61 -5.98 5.56
N THR A 50 -8.02 -6.60 4.53
CA THR A 50 -6.99 -5.94 3.73
C THR A 50 -7.54 -4.71 3.01
N LEU A 51 -8.68 -4.83 2.31
CA LEU A 51 -9.31 -3.69 1.62
C LEU A 51 -9.62 -2.54 2.58
N SER A 52 -10.11 -2.86 3.79
CA SER A 52 -10.41 -1.86 4.81
C SER A 52 -9.14 -1.14 5.30
N ALA A 53 -8.03 -1.84 5.49
CA ALA A 53 -6.76 -1.19 5.86
C ALA A 53 -6.29 -0.19 4.78
N PHE A 54 -6.37 -0.57 3.50
CA PHE A 54 -6.07 0.33 2.38
C PHE A 54 -7.07 1.47 2.25
N PHE A 55 -8.35 1.22 2.52
CA PHE A 55 -9.37 2.26 2.55
C PHE A 55 -9.09 3.32 3.61
N ILE A 56 -8.73 2.92 4.83
CA ILE A 56 -8.35 3.87 5.90
C ILE A 56 -7.09 4.66 5.50
N SER A 57 -6.11 4.03 4.83
CA SER A 57 -4.95 4.73 4.29
C SER A 57 -5.34 5.76 3.22
N GLY A 58 -6.20 5.38 2.27
CA GLY A 58 -6.74 6.29 1.25
C GLY A 58 -7.50 7.46 1.85
N LEU A 59 -8.37 7.21 2.83
CA LEU A 59 -9.09 8.26 3.55
C LEU A 59 -8.13 9.22 4.26
N LEU A 60 -7.09 8.70 4.90
CA LEU A 60 -6.10 9.52 5.58
C LEU A 60 -5.38 10.46 4.59
N HIS A 61 -4.94 9.94 3.44
CA HIS A 61 -4.27 10.74 2.41
C HIS A 61 -5.20 11.77 1.76
N GLU A 62 -6.44 11.40 1.49
CA GLU A 62 -7.48 12.31 1.00
C GLU A 62 -7.76 13.43 2.02
N HIS A 63 -7.82 13.08 3.30
CA HIS A 63 -8.00 14.04 4.39
C HIS A 63 -6.82 15.01 4.51
N PHE A 64 -5.58 14.54 4.33
CA PHE A 64 -4.42 15.41 4.30
C PHE A 64 -4.49 16.44 3.17
N ILE A 65 -4.87 16.00 1.95
CA ILE A 65 -5.04 16.93 0.83
C ILE A 65 -6.13 17.96 1.14
N TYR A 66 -7.26 17.50 1.66
CA TYR A 66 -8.36 18.38 2.04
C TYR A 66 -7.96 19.40 3.12
N CYS A 67 -7.17 19.01 4.11
CA CYS A 67 -6.73 19.91 5.18
C CYS A 67 -5.75 20.99 4.69
N ILE A 68 -4.92 20.68 3.68
CA ILE A 68 -3.92 21.61 3.17
C ILE A 68 -4.50 22.51 2.08
N TRP A 69 -5.27 21.95 1.15
CA TRP A 69 -5.74 22.66 -0.06
C TRP A 69 -7.26 22.81 -0.16
N GLY A 70 -8.04 22.17 0.71
CA GLY A 70 -9.50 22.20 0.66
C GLY A 70 -10.13 21.37 -0.47
N THR A 71 -9.32 20.65 -1.24
CA THR A 71 -9.78 19.84 -2.37
C THR A 71 -9.91 18.36 -2.00
N ARG A 72 -10.79 17.64 -2.71
CA ARG A 72 -11.05 16.19 -2.54
C ARG A 72 -10.96 15.50 -3.89
N PRO A 73 -9.74 15.27 -4.39
CA PRO A 73 -9.56 14.91 -5.77
C PRO A 73 -9.81 13.39 -6.01
N GLY A 74 -9.79 12.55 -4.96
CA GLY A 74 -10.21 11.14 -4.99
C GLY A 74 -9.17 10.16 -5.54
N GLU A 75 -8.07 10.65 -6.11
CA GLU A 75 -7.01 9.81 -6.68
C GLU A 75 -6.25 9.06 -5.57
N GLN A 76 -6.17 9.61 -4.34
CA GLN A 76 -5.54 8.92 -3.21
C GLN A 76 -6.32 7.65 -2.85
N MET A 77 -7.64 7.78 -2.71
CA MET A 77 -8.50 6.63 -2.46
C MET A 77 -8.34 5.56 -3.54
N THR A 78 -8.34 5.98 -4.80
CA THR A 78 -8.19 5.08 -5.96
C THR A 78 -6.83 4.36 -5.93
N PHE A 79 -5.74 5.09 -5.65
CA PHE A 79 -4.39 4.52 -5.54
C PHE A 79 -4.32 3.44 -4.47
N PHE A 80 -4.74 3.73 -3.23
CA PHE A 80 -4.63 2.76 -2.15
C PHE A 80 -5.53 1.55 -2.36
N LEU A 81 -6.77 1.73 -2.85
CA LEU A 81 -7.65 0.60 -3.14
C LEU A 81 -7.11 -0.27 -4.27
N PHE A 82 -6.53 0.33 -5.32
CA PHE A 82 -5.85 -0.41 -6.39
C PHE A 82 -4.72 -1.29 -5.82
N HIS A 83 -3.87 -0.73 -4.95
CA HIS A 83 -2.80 -1.49 -4.28
C HIS A 83 -3.34 -2.59 -3.36
N GLY A 84 -4.46 -2.35 -2.68
CA GLY A 84 -5.15 -3.37 -1.89
C GLY A 84 -5.62 -4.56 -2.73
N ILE A 85 -6.23 -4.28 -3.89
CA ILE A 85 -6.64 -5.31 -4.86
C ILE A 85 -5.42 -6.05 -5.40
N LEU A 86 -4.36 -5.33 -5.79
CA LEU A 86 -3.12 -5.91 -6.29
C LEU A 86 -2.51 -6.88 -5.27
N LEU A 87 -2.50 -6.53 -3.99
CA LEU A 87 -2.03 -7.41 -2.92
C LEU A 87 -2.88 -8.69 -2.82
N ILE A 88 -4.21 -8.56 -2.86
CA ILE A 88 -5.12 -9.73 -2.78
C ILE A 88 -4.93 -10.65 -3.98
N VAL A 89 -4.86 -10.10 -5.19
CA VAL A 89 -4.62 -10.85 -6.42
C VAL A 89 -3.25 -11.54 -6.38
N TRP A 90 -2.22 -10.83 -5.92
CA TRP A 90 -0.88 -11.40 -5.75
C TRP A 90 -0.88 -12.60 -4.81
N GLU A 91 -1.50 -12.48 -3.64
CA GLU A 91 -1.60 -13.58 -2.68
C GLU A 91 -2.41 -14.76 -3.20
N PHE A 92 -3.47 -14.48 -3.96
CA PHE A 92 -4.26 -15.51 -4.60
C PHE A 92 -3.44 -16.28 -5.64
N ILE A 93 -2.74 -15.57 -6.53
CA ILE A 93 -1.85 -16.18 -7.53
C ILE A 93 -0.74 -16.99 -6.85
N GLU A 94 -0.09 -16.43 -5.83
CA GLU A 94 0.91 -17.17 -5.06
C GLU A 94 0.32 -18.42 -4.41
N SER A 95 -0.90 -18.35 -3.87
CA SER A 95 -1.55 -19.52 -3.28
C SER A 95 -1.89 -20.62 -4.30
N LEU A 96 -2.21 -20.26 -5.54
CA LEU A 96 -2.45 -21.22 -6.63
C LEU A 96 -1.16 -21.86 -7.11
N LEU A 97 -0.11 -21.06 -7.31
CA LEU A 97 1.20 -21.56 -7.76
C LEU A 97 1.88 -22.43 -6.69
N VAL A 98 1.62 -22.18 -5.40
CA VAL A 98 2.19 -22.93 -4.26
C VAL A 98 1.34 -24.15 -3.87
N GLY A 99 0.17 -24.35 -4.50
CA GLY A 99 -0.81 -25.39 -4.15
C GLY A 99 -0.31 -26.85 -4.19
N ASP A 100 0.80 -27.14 -4.87
CA ASP A 100 1.51 -28.42 -4.83
C ASP A 100 2.89 -28.26 -4.17
N GLY A 101 2.91 -28.41 -2.84
CA GLY A 101 3.92 -27.86 -1.93
C GLY A 101 5.35 -28.40 -2.00
N MET A 102 5.73 -29.30 -2.92
CA MET A 102 7.10 -29.84 -3.00
C MET A 102 7.94 -29.29 -4.16
N ILE A 103 7.34 -29.02 -5.32
CA ILE A 103 8.11 -28.65 -6.54
C ILE A 103 8.60 -27.20 -6.46
N MET A 104 7.90 -26.32 -5.75
CA MET A 104 8.22 -24.89 -5.75
C MET A 104 9.04 -24.41 -4.55
N TYR A 105 9.39 -25.22 -3.54
CA TYR A 105 10.30 -24.73 -2.49
C TYR A 105 11.74 -24.59 -3.01
N GLU A 106 12.19 -25.55 -3.83
CA GLU A 106 13.46 -25.45 -4.57
C GLU A 106 13.45 -24.35 -5.64
N VAL A 107 12.31 -24.15 -6.32
CA VAL A 107 12.18 -23.15 -7.39
C VAL A 107 11.95 -21.73 -6.84
N LYS A 108 11.29 -21.57 -5.69
CA LYS A 108 11.05 -20.28 -5.02
C LYS A 108 12.34 -19.64 -4.51
N ASP A 109 13.38 -20.44 -4.26
CA ASP A 109 14.71 -19.96 -3.86
C ASP A 109 15.63 -19.67 -5.05
N SER A 110 15.14 -19.86 -6.29
CA SER A 110 15.87 -19.45 -7.48
C SER A 110 15.95 -17.92 -7.54
N TRP A 111 17.18 -17.40 -7.58
CA TRP A 111 17.47 -15.98 -7.79
C TRP A 111 16.67 -15.37 -8.97
N GLY A 112 16.42 -16.15 -10.02
CA GLY A 112 15.64 -15.70 -11.17
C GLY A 112 14.19 -15.37 -10.85
N ILE A 113 13.53 -16.17 -10.01
CA ILE A 113 12.13 -15.92 -9.58
C ILE A 113 12.07 -14.77 -8.59
N TRP A 114 13.05 -14.68 -7.69
CA TRP A 114 13.20 -13.52 -6.81
C TRP A 114 13.32 -12.23 -7.61
N LEU A 115 14.21 -12.21 -8.61
CA LEU A 115 14.45 -11.06 -9.47
C LEU A 115 13.21 -10.72 -10.32
N PHE A 116 12.55 -11.72 -10.90
CA PHE A 116 11.32 -11.53 -11.64
C PHE A 116 10.23 -10.87 -10.79
N LYS A 117 9.99 -11.37 -9.57
CA LYS A 117 9.02 -10.80 -8.64
C LYS A 117 9.38 -9.37 -8.23
N LEU A 118 10.66 -9.12 -7.96
CA LEU A 118 11.17 -7.80 -7.63
C LEU A 118 10.92 -6.80 -8.77
N ILE A 119 11.28 -7.15 -9.99
CA ILE A 119 11.08 -6.30 -11.18
C ILE A 119 9.58 -6.07 -11.39
N LEU A 120 8.78 -7.14 -11.44
CA LEU A 120 7.35 -7.06 -11.66
C LEU A 120 6.67 -6.11 -10.65
N PHE A 121 6.93 -6.30 -9.36
CA PHE A 121 6.36 -5.46 -8.32
C PHE A 121 6.83 -4.00 -8.41
N ASN A 122 8.13 -3.75 -8.60
CA ASN A 122 8.65 -2.39 -8.70
C ASN A 122 8.15 -1.67 -9.95
N THR A 123 7.92 -2.37 -11.07
CA THR A 123 7.33 -1.79 -12.29
C THR A 123 5.90 -1.33 -12.03
N PHE A 124 5.06 -2.17 -11.42
CA PHE A 124 3.69 -1.76 -11.04
C PHE A 124 3.69 -0.61 -10.02
N GLY A 125 4.58 -0.67 -9.03
CA GLY A 125 4.77 0.39 -8.05
C GLY A 125 5.08 1.71 -8.74
N THR A 126 6.12 1.74 -9.58
CA THR A 126 6.57 2.95 -10.29
C THR A 126 5.48 3.52 -11.21
N PHE A 127 4.77 2.67 -11.94
CA PHE A 127 3.70 3.11 -12.84
C PHE A 127 2.52 3.74 -12.08
N SER A 128 2.28 3.32 -10.84
CA SER A 128 1.22 3.90 -10.00
C SER A 128 1.61 5.22 -9.30
N ILE A 129 2.90 5.58 -9.27
CA ILE A 129 3.38 6.81 -8.59
C ILE A 129 2.75 8.08 -9.15
N PRO A 130 2.64 8.30 -10.48
CA PRO A 130 1.99 9.49 -11.01
C PRO A 130 0.57 9.67 -10.48
N PHE A 131 -0.23 8.61 -10.36
CA PHE A 131 -1.58 8.70 -9.80
C PHE A 131 -1.61 9.15 -8.35
N PHE A 132 -0.59 8.77 -7.56
CA PHE A 132 -0.44 9.25 -6.18
C PHE A 132 0.05 10.70 -6.13
N MET A 133 0.98 11.09 -7.01
CA MET A 133 1.65 12.38 -6.99
C MET A 133 0.85 13.51 -7.66
N GLU A 134 0.01 13.18 -8.64
CA GLU A 134 -0.75 14.13 -9.47
C GLU A 134 -1.52 15.17 -8.65
N PRO A 135 -2.26 14.81 -7.58
CA PRO A 135 -2.97 15.81 -6.77
C PRO A 135 -2.03 16.82 -6.10
N TYR A 136 -0.88 16.34 -5.62
CA TYR A 136 0.13 17.21 -4.99
C TYR A 136 0.78 18.15 -6.02
N LEU A 137 0.96 17.69 -7.26
CA LEU A 137 1.50 18.51 -8.34
C LEU A 137 0.49 19.58 -8.78
N ARG A 138 -0.79 19.23 -8.92
CA ARG A 138 -1.86 20.16 -9.31
C ARG A 138 -2.00 21.32 -8.34
N GLU A 139 -1.86 21.05 -7.06
CA GLU A 139 -2.04 22.03 -5.99
C GLU A 139 -0.73 22.74 -5.58
N ASN A 140 0.32 22.66 -6.41
CA ASN A 140 1.64 23.25 -6.16
C ASN A 140 2.21 22.91 -4.77
N ALA A 141 2.09 21.65 -4.34
CA ALA A 141 2.38 21.25 -2.96
C ALA A 141 3.78 21.62 -2.47
N PHE A 142 4.77 21.64 -3.37
CA PHE A 142 6.13 22.01 -3.06
C PHE A 142 6.30 23.50 -2.70
N VAL A 143 5.44 24.38 -3.22
CA VAL A 143 5.45 25.82 -2.89
C VAL A 143 4.89 26.05 -1.48
N CYS A 144 3.81 25.34 -1.13
CA CYS A 144 3.14 25.49 0.16
C CYS A 144 4.01 25.00 1.34
N ILE A 145 4.74 23.88 1.18
CA ILE A 145 5.68 23.37 2.21
C ILE A 145 6.81 24.38 2.48
N ILE A 146 7.35 25.02 1.44
CA ILE A 146 8.39 26.05 1.59
C ILE A 146 7.82 27.27 2.32
N GLN A 147 6.59 27.70 2.01
CA GLN A 147 5.96 28.82 2.69
C GLN A 147 5.71 28.53 4.19
N VAL A 148 5.18 27.36 4.54
CA VAL A 148 4.99 26.96 5.95
C VAL A 148 6.33 26.88 6.70
N GLY A 149 7.39 26.37 6.07
CA GLY A 149 8.74 26.36 6.63
C GLY A 149 9.33 27.76 6.83
N LEU A 150 8.99 28.72 5.96
CA LEU A 150 9.40 30.12 6.08
C LEU A 150 8.66 30.87 7.19
N PHE A 151 7.40 30.51 7.48
CA PHE A 151 6.66 31.09 8.61
C PHE A 151 7.18 30.58 9.97
N HIS A 152 7.78 29.39 10.01
CA HIS A 152 8.37 28.83 11.24
C HIS A 152 9.78 29.33 11.57
N ASN A 153 10.46 30.00 10.64
CA ASN A 153 11.82 30.56 10.82
C ASN A 153 11.82 32.06 11.15
N LYS A 154 10.68 32.63 11.56
CA LYS A 154 10.55 34.04 11.99
C LYS A 154 10.14 34.18 13.46
N VAL A 155 10.69 33.35 14.34
CA VAL A 155 10.61 33.56 15.80
C VAL A 155 12.02 33.66 16.35
#